data_AF-A0A8I0BPE8-F1
#
_entry.id   AF-A0A8I0BPE8-F1
#
_cell.length_a   1.000
_cell.length_b   1.000
_cell.length_c   1.000
_cell.angle_alpha   90.00
_cell.angle_beta   90.00
_cell.angle_gamma   90.00
#
_symmetry.space_group_name_H-M   'P 1'
#
loop_
_entity.id
_entity.type
_entity.pdbx_description
1 polymer ?
#
loop_
_entity_poly.entity_id
_entity_poly.type
_entity_poly.pdbx_seq_one_letter_code
_entity_poly.pdbx_strand_id
1 'polypeptide(L)' 'MIDDFVILVNKNDKKIGLMPKMEAHKKGALHRAFSVFIFNNKNELMIQKRNINKYHSPGLWTNTCCSHQKDGESNI' A
#
# COMPACT_ATOMS: atom_id res chain seq x y z
N MET A 1 -11.47 9.51 13.56
CA MET A 1 -10.86 9.11 12.28
C MET A 1 -11.55 7.82 11.87
N ILE A 2 -12.07 7.73 10.65
CA ILE A 2 -12.56 6.45 10.13
C ILE A 2 -11.34 5.54 10.05
N ASP A 3 -11.39 4.40 10.74
CA ASP A 3 -10.32 3.41 10.66
C ASP A 3 -10.22 2.92 9.21
N ASP A 4 -9.07 3.19 8.59
CA ASP A 4 -8.76 2.77 7.23
C ASP A 4 -8.49 1.25 7.28
N PHE A 5 -9.34 0.44 6.65
CA PHE A 5 -9.19 -1.02 6.61
C PHE A 5 -8.33 -1.46 5.41
N VAL A 6 -7.62 -2.58 5.57
CA VAL A 6 -6.95 -3.29 4.48
C VAL A 6 -7.62 -4.63 4.22
N ILE A 7 -7.55 -5.08 2.97
CA ILE A 7 -8.05 -6.39 2.54
C ILE A 7 -7.03 -7.45 2.91
N LEU A 8 -7.38 -8.34 3.86
CA LEU A 8 -6.57 -9.51 4.16
C LEU A 8 -6.70 -10.53 3.03
N VAL A 9 -5.58 -11.14 2.66
CA VAL A 9 -5.54 -12.14 1.59
C VAL A 9 -4.76 -13.37 2.00
N ASN A 10 -5.05 -14.49 1.34
CA ASN A 10 -4.20 -15.67 1.39
C ASN A 10 -3.06 -15.58 0.36
N LYS A 11 -2.21 -16.61 0.29
CA LYS A 11 -1.05 -16.67 -0.64
C LYS A 11 -1.43 -16.64 -2.13
N ASN A 12 -2.68 -16.90 -2.46
CA ASN A 12 -3.21 -16.88 -3.84
C ASN A 12 -3.97 -15.57 -4.13
N ASP A 13 -3.72 -14.52 -3.34
CA ASP A 13 -4.40 -13.22 -3.42
C ASP A 13 -5.94 -13.31 -3.37
N LYS A 14 -6.50 -14.29 -2.67
CA LYS A 14 -7.95 -14.34 -2.43
C LYS A 14 -8.28 -13.62 -1.12
N LYS A 15 -9.26 -12.72 -1.16
CA LYS A 15 -9.78 -12.02 0.02
C LYS A 15 -10.26 -13.03 1.06
N ILE A 16 -9.80 -12.87 2.30
CA ILE A 16 -10.21 -13.70 3.46
C ILE A 16 -10.79 -12.86 4.61
N GLY A 17 -10.72 -11.53 4.52
CA GLY A 17 -11.28 -10.66 5.55
C GLY A 17 -10.81 -9.22 5.41
N LEU A 18 -11.08 -8.42 6.45
CA LEU A 18 -10.62 -7.05 6.60
C LEU A 18 -9.94 -6.90 7.96
N MET A 19 -8.99 -5.97 8.05
CA MET A 19 -8.34 -5.60 9.31
C MET A 19 -8.00 -4.11 9.31
N PRO A 20 -8.05 -3.42 10.46
CA PRO A 20 -7.54 -2.05 10.56
C PRO A 20 -6.08 -2.01 10.08
N LYS A 21 -5.77 -1.06 9.20
CA LYS A 21 -4.45 -0.92 8.57
C LYS A 21 -3.30 -0.95 9.57
N MET A 22 -3.44 -0.19 10.65
CA MET A 22 -2.41 -0.11 11.70
C MET A 22 -2.18 -1.45 12.38
N GLU A 23 -3.25 -2.21 12.62
CA GLU A 23 -3.16 -3.53 13.23
C GLU A 23 -2.51 -4.54 12.27
N ALA A 24 -2.90 -4.53 10.99
CA ALA A 24 -2.32 -5.42 9.97
C ALA A 24 -0.80 -5.23 9.84
N HIS A 25 -0.33 -3.99 9.85
CA HIS A 25 1.10 -3.68 9.79
C HIS A 25 1.84 -4.09 11.07
N LYS A 26 1.24 -3.91 12.25
CA LYS A 26 1.85 -4.31 13.53
C LYS A 26 1.95 -5.83 13.67
N LYS A 27 0.94 -6.57 13.21
CA LYS A 27 0.88 -8.04 13.28
C LYS A 27 1.60 -8.73 12.12
N GLY A 28 2.02 -7.99 11.09
CA GLY A 28 2.55 -8.59 9.85
C GLY A 28 1.52 -9.46 9.11
N ALA A 29 0.23 -9.13 9.24
CA ALA A 29 -0.83 -9.88 8.59
C ALA A 29 -0.73 -9.71 7.06
N LEU A 30 -0.86 -10.80 6.29
CA LEU A 30 -0.82 -10.71 4.83
C LEU A 30 -2.06 -9.96 4.31
N HIS A 31 -1.81 -8.87 3.60
CA HIS A 31 -2.85 -7.99 3.06
C HIS A 31 -2.48 -7.49 1.67
N ARG A 32 -3.51 -7.19 0.86
CA ARG A 32 -3.33 -6.71 -0.51
C ARG A 32 -2.80 -5.29 -0.52
N ALA A 33 -1.85 -5.03 -1.40
CA ALA A 33 -1.26 -3.72 -1.66
C ALA A 33 -1.05 -3.53 -3.15
N PHE A 34 -0.77 -2.31 -3.57
CA PHE A 34 -0.34 -2.01 -4.94
C PHE A 34 0.90 -1.12 -4.94
N SER A 35 1.64 -1.16 -6.05
CA SER A 35 2.81 -0.35 -6.30
C SER A 35 2.79 0.17 -7.74
N VAL A 36 2.88 1.49 -7.89
CA VAL A 36 2.83 2.17 -9.19
C VAL A 36 4.22 2.65 -9.57
N PHE A 37 4.58 2.50 -10.85
CA PHE A 37 5.81 3.00 -11.44
C PHE A 37 5.46 3.90 -12.63
N ILE A 38 5.76 5.19 -12.52
CA ILE A 38 5.55 6.16 -13.59
C ILE A 38 6.89 6.49 -14.23
N PHE A 39 6.98 6.29 -15.54
CA PHE A 39 8.11 6.68 -16.36
C PHE A 39 7.73 7.89 -17.21
N ASN A 40 8.64 8.85 -17.33
CA ASN A 40 8.47 9.94 -18.30
C ASN A 40 8.86 9.48 -19.72
N ASN A 41 8.71 10.36 -20.72
CA ASN A 41 9.06 10.06 -22.12
C ASN A 41 10.56 9.77 -22.37
N LYS A 42 11.42 9.95 -21.35
CA LYS A 42 12.85 9.63 -21.39
C LYS A 42 13.17 8.31 -20.67
N ASN A 43 12.16 7.52 -20.30
CA ASN A 43 12.29 6.30 -19.50
C ASN A 43 12.89 6.53 -18.09
N GLU A 44 12.77 7.73 -17.53
CA GLU A 44 13.22 8.00 -16.16
C GLU A 44 12.08 7.72 -15.17
N LEU A 45 12.39 7.03 -14.07
CA LEU A 45 11.41 6.67 -13.04
C LEU A 45 11.16 7.84 -12.07
N MET A 46 9.89 8.19 -11.87
CA MET A 46 9.50 9.09 -10.77
C MET A 46 9.62 8.37 -9.43
N ILE A 47 10.51 8.85 -8.56
CA ILE A 47 10.69 8.36 -7.18
C ILE A 47 10.08 9.35 -6.18
N GLN A 48 9.62 8.85 -5.03
CA GLN A 48 9.10 9.70 -3.95
C GLN A 48 9.86 9.51 -2.65
N LYS A 49 10.24 10.63 -2.01
CA LYS A 49 10.72 10.63 -0.62
C LYS A 49 9.51 10.74 0.31
N ARG A 50 9.36 9.77 1.20
CA ARG A 50 8.22 9.74 2.14
C ARG A 50 8.32 10.89 3.13
N ASN A 51 7.19 11.52 3.43
CA ASN A 51 7.10 12.53 4.49
C ASN A 51 7.57 11.92 5.83
N ILE A 52 8.29 12.72 6.63
CA ILE A 52 8.88 12.28 7.89
C ILE A 52 7.85 11.86 8.95
N ASN A 53 6.61 12.35 8.83
CA ASN A 53 5.52 12.04 9.75
C ASN A 53 4.72 10.78 9.34
N LYS A 54 5.16 10.03 8.31
CA LYS A 54 4.51 8.76 7.96
C LYS A 54 4.77 7.72 9.06
N TYR A 55 3.70 7.10 9.56
CA TYR A 55 3.78 6.09 10.61
C TYR A 55 4.68 4.89 10.27
N HIS A 56 4.80 4.56 8.98
CA HIS A 56 5.61 3.46 8.48
C HIS A 56 6.62 3.97 7.46
N SER A 57 7.88 3.56 7.61
CA SER A 57 9.01 3.91 6.75
C SER A 57 9.13 5.43 6.47
N PRO A 58 9.16 6.30 7.49
CA PRO A 58 9.31 7.74 7.30
C PRO A 58 10.65 8.10 6.66
N GLY A 59 10.67 9.14 5.82
CA GLY A 59 11.90 9.69 5.23
C GLY A 59 12.59 8.82 4.16
N LEU A 60 12.16 7.57 3.97
CA LEU A 60 12.74 6.67 2.97
C LEU A 60 12.31 7.06 1.55
N TRP A 61 13.23 6.83 0.61
CA TRP A 61 12.94 6.87 -0.82
C TRP A 61 12.29 5.56 -1.27
N THR A 62 11.31 5.66 -2.17
CA THR A 62 10.60 4.50 -2.75
C THR A 62 10.12 4.84 -4.16
N ASN A 63 9.50 3.88 -4.85
CA ASN A 63 8.91 4.09 -6.17
C ASN A 63 7.74 5.09 -6.12
N THR A 64 7.13 5.35 -7.28
CA THR A 64 6.20 6.47 -7.46
C THR A 64 5.04 6.55 -6.47
N CYS A 65 4.38 5.44 -6.17
CA CYS A 65 3.29 5.39 -5.18
C CYS A 65 3.06 3.96 -4.70
N CYS A 66 2.86 3.80 -3.39
CA CYS A 66 2.44 2.54 -2.76
C CYS A 66 1.28 2.80 -1.81
N SER A 67 0.24 1.98 -1.90
CA SER A 67 -0.91 2.01 -0.98
C SER A 67 -1.64 0.68 -0.98
N HIS A 68 -2.88 0.66 -0.50
CA HIS A 68 -3.74 -0.52 -0.44
C HIS A 68 -5.05 -0.23 -1.19
N GLN A 69 -5.58 -1.24 -1.85
CA GLN A 69 -6.94 -1.24 -2.40
C GLN A 69 -7.94 -1.20 -1.24
N LYS A 70 -8.96 -0.34 -1.34
CA LYS A 70 -10.08 -0.35 -0.38
C LYS A 70 -11.08 -1.43 -0.74
N ASP A 71 -11.85 -1.85 0.26
CA ASP A 71 -12.90 -2.83 0.00
C ASP A 71 -13.94 -2.27 -0.99
N GLY A 72 -14.31 -3.08 -1.98
CA GLY A 72 -15.22 -2.70 -3.06
C GLY A 72 -14.59 -1.95 -4.24
N GLU A 73 -13.33 -1.53 -4.17
CA GLU A 73 -12.62 -0.98 -5.34
C GLU A 73 -12.22 -2.12 -6.30
N SER A 74 -12.29 -1.88 -7.62
CA SER A 74 -11.65 -2.77 -8.62
C SER A 74 -10.18 -2.43 -8.79
N ASN A 75 -9.40 -3.35 -9.33
CA ASN A 75 -7.96 -3.22 -9.56
C ASN A 75 -7.59 -2.86 -11.01
N ILE A 76 -8.59 -2.74 -11.90
CA ILE A 76 -8.61 -2.13 -13.24
C ILE A 76 -10.06 -1.72 -13.50
#